data_AF-A0AAW1IK21-F1
#
_entry.id   AF-A0AAW1IK21-F1
#
_cell.length_a   1.000
_cell.length_b   1.000
_cell.length_c   1.000
_cell.angle_alpha   90.00
_cell.angle_beta   90.00
_cell.angle_gamma   90.00
#
_symmetry.space_group_name_H-M   'P 1'
#
loop_
_entity.id
_entity.type
_entity.pdbx_description
1 polymer ?
#
loop_
_entity_poly.entity_id
_entity_poly.type
_entity_poly.pdbx_seq_one_letter_code
_entity_poly.pdbx_strand_id
1 'polypeptide(L)'
;MVSFLLTAYDGVSRRFHVDALRECFLSPYDVHDVFMLPCNTSMKVKLTSTKRKDNPDVELVQLWKEQFGLTGNQELYAETIYNEMIAMTDGGDDFKWFFVLYAFGTLLAPTPHNMVDLHLLKAVQNVEEIREQDWCDYVLLKLGVAIDYWICSCIIQK
;
A
#
# COMPACT_ATOMS: atom_id res chain seq x y z
N MET A 1 1.19 21.10 -6.37
CA MET A 1 2.02 20.00 -5.85
C MET A 1 1.98 18.77 -6.76
N VAL A 2 0.80 18.21 -7.06
CA VAL A 2 0.65 17.04 -7.97
C VAL A 2 1.29 17.27 -9.36
N SER A 3 1.06 18.44 -9.98
CA SER A 3 1.66 18.74 -11.30
C SER A 3 3.19 18.72 -11.31
N PHE A 4 3.87 19.02 -10.20
CA PHE A 4 5.33 18.95 -10.13
C PHE A 4 5.78 17.48 -10.09
N LEU A 5 5.17 16.67 -9.22
CA LEU A 5 5.49 15.24 -9.10
C LEU A 5 5.34 14.52 -10.44
N LEU A 6 4.27 14.79 -11.19
CA LEU A 6 4.00 14.17 -12.49
C LEU A 6 5.04 14.50 -13.57
N THR A 7 5.74 15.63 -13.46
CA THR A 7 6.74 16.06 -14.44
C THR A 7 8.17 15.83 -13.98
N ALA A 8 8.38 15.77 -12.67
CA ALA A 8 9.70 15.75 -12.06
C ALA A 8 10.09 14.37 -11.55
N TYR A 9 9.15 13.46 -11.28
CA TYR A 9 9.47 12.13 -10.75
C TYR A 9 9.39 11.06 -11.83
N ASP A 10 10.44 10.25 -11.93
CA ASP A 10 10.45 9.00 -12.67
C ASP A 10 10.22 7.82 -11.71
N GLY A 11 9.07 7.18 -11.83
CA GLY A 11 8.70 6.02 -11.01
C GLY A 11 9.56 4.78 -11.23
N VAL A 12 10.18 4.64 -12.41
CA VAL A 12 11.02 3.48 -12.74
C VAL A 12 12.40 3.64 -12.10
N SER A 13 13.03 4.80 -12.26
CA SER A 13 14.35 5.06 -11.69
C SER A 13 14.32 5.58 -10.25
N ARG A 14 13.13 5.93 -9.73
CA ARG A 14 12.89 6.54 -8.41
C ARG A 14 13.65 7.85 -8.22
N ARG A 15 13.67 8.68 -9.25
CA ARG A 15 14.44 9.93 -9.27
C ARG A 15 13.54 11.13 -9.42
N PHE A 16 13.87 12.18 -8.69
CA PHE A 16 13.35 13.53 -8.87
C PHE A 16 14.31 14.37 -9.67
N HIS A 17 13.84 14.94 -10.78
CA HIS A 17 14.50 16.01 -11.51
C HIS A 17 14.11 17.34 -10.89
N VAL A 18 15.05 17.94 -10.15
CA VAL A 18 14.85 19.26 -9.53
C VAL A 18 15.01 20.36 -10.59
N ASP A 19 15.98 20.19 -11.48
CA ASP A 19 16.18 20.98 -12.70
C ASP A 19 16.97 20.17 -13.74
N ALA A 20 17.43 20.83 -14.81
CA ALA A 20 18.14 20.20 -15.92
C ALA A 20 19.49 19.55 -15.52
N LEU A 21 20.07 19.90 -14.38
CA LEU A 21 21.40 19.44 -13.94
C LEU A 21 21.36 18.69 -12.61
N ARG A 22 20.28 18.82 -11.83
CA ARG A 22 20.15 18.23 -10.51
C ARG A 22 19.06 17.17 -10.46
N GLU A 23 19.48 15.98 -10.08
CA GLU A 23 18.62 14.84 -9.78
C GLU A 23 18.83 14.36 -8.34
N CYS A 24 17.74 13.92 -7.70
CA CYS A 24 17.76 13.31 -6.39
C CYS A 24 17.17 11.90 -6.48
N PHE A 25 17.88 10.91 -5.97
CA PHE A 25 17.36 9.54 -5.88
C PHE A 25 16.59 9.38 -4.57
N LEU A 26 15.38 8.85 -4.65
CA LEU A 26 14.58 8.50 -3.48
C LEU A 26 14.80 7.03 -3.15
N SER A 27 15.44 6.79 -2.03
CA SER A 27 15.79 5.47 -1.52
C SER A 27 14.80 5.00 -0.44
N PRO A 28 14.72 3.68 -0.17
CA PRO A 28 13.94 3.18 0.95
C PRO A 28 14.32 3.81 2.31
N TYR A 29 15.58 4.23 2.49
CA TYR A 29 16.02 4.90 3.71
C TYR A 29 15.38 6.28 3.90
N ASP A 30 15.08 7.00 2.83
CA ASP A 30 14.37 8.29 2.92
C ASP A 30 12.94 8.10 3.43
N VAL A 31 12.31 6.97 3.09
CA VAL A 31 10.99 6.58 3.64
C VAL A 31 11.13 6.17 5.11
N HIS A 32 12.18 5.43 5.45
CA HIS A 32 12.47 5.04 6.83
C HIS A 32 12.66 6.26 7.74
N ASP A 33 13.46 7.23 7.33
CA ASP A 33 13.79 8.41 8.14
C ASP A 33 12.56 9.27 8.44
N VAL A 34 11.56 9.27 7.55
CA VAL A 34 10.32 10.06 7.70
C VAL A 34 9.25 9.29 8.47
N PHE A 35 9.05 8.01 8.14
CA PHE A 35 7.90 7.24 8.63
C PHE A 35 8.27 6.17 9.66
N MET A 36 9.55 5.96 9.92
CA MET A 36 10.08 4.94 10.83
C MET A 36 9.59 3.52 10.48
N LEU A 37 9.30 3.27 9.20
CA LEU A 37 8.82 1.97 8.72
C LEU A 37 9.97 0.97 8.64
N PRO A 38 9.72 -0.34 8.80
CA PRO A 38 10.77 -1.32 8.60
C PRO A 38 11.36 -1.27 7.18
N CYS A 39 12.69 -1.31 7.11
CA CYS A 39 13.47 -1.19 5.88
C CYS A 39 14.36 -2.43 5.69
N ASN A 40 13.78 -3.62 5.83
CA ASN A 40 14.51 -4.87 5.67
C ASN A 40 14.60 -5.25 4.18
N THR A 41 15.66 -4.80 3.51
CA THR A 41 15.86 -5.04 2.07
C THR A 41 15.89 -6.51 1.66
N SER A 42 16.05 -7.45 2.61
CA SER A 42 16.09 -8.89 2.36
C SER A 42 14.71 -9.55 2.31
N MET A 43 13.65 -8.89 2.80
CA MET A 43 12.33 -9.50 2.89
C MET A 43 11.24 -8.60 2.32
N LYS A 44 10.86 -8.83 1.06
CA LYS A 44 9.80 -8.04 0.41
C LYS A 44 8.44 -8.26 1.05
N VAL A 45 7.59 -7.22 0.98
CA VAL A 45 6.19 -7.29 1.41
C VAL A 45 5.47 -8.39 0.62
N LYS A 46 4.88 -9.35 1.33
CA LYS A 46 4.21 -10.50 0.74
C LYS A 46 2.83 -10.08 0.25
N LEU A 47 2.67 -9.89 -1.04
CA LEU A 47 1.38 -9.48 -1.62
C LEU A 47 0.49 -10.67 -1.99
N THR A 48 -0.80 -10.49 -1.80
CA THR A 48 -1.86 -11.35 -2.32
C THR A 48 -1.85 -11.31 -3.85
N SER A 49 -1.93 -12.47 -4.50
CA SER A 49 -1.90 -12.60 -5.95
C SER A 49 -3.09 -11.91 -6.64
N THR A 50 -2.82 -11.24 -7.75
CA THR A 50 -3.81 -10.58 -8.63
C THR A 50 -4.38 -11.51 -9.71
N LYS A 51 -3.85 -12.74 -9.84
CA LYS A 51 -4.28 -13.67 -10.88
C LYS A 51 -5.75 -14.05 -10.68
N ARG A 52 -6.55 -14.08 -11.76
CA ARG A 52 -7.95 -14.52 -11.70
C ARG A 52 -8.09 -16.04 -11.74
N LYS A 53 -7.20 -16.70 -12.49
CA LYS A 53 -7.16 -18.15 -12.63
C LYS A 53 -6.08 -18.70 -11.69
N ASP A 54 -6.40 -19.76 -10.96
CA ASP A 54 -5.49 -20.45 -10.05
C ASP A 54 -4.88 -19.52 -8.98
N ASN A 55 -5.68 -18.60 -8.45
CA ASN A 55 -5.23 -17.70 -7.38
C ASN A 55 -5.08 -18.48 -6.08
N PRO A 56 -3.85 -18.68 -5.55
CA PRO A 56 -3.65 -19.42 -4.32
C PRO A 56 -4.25 -18.71 -3.09
N ASP A 57 -4.56 -17.42 -3.23
CA ASP A 57 -4.99 -16.57 -2.12
C ASP A 57 -6.49 -16.25 -2.18
N VAL A 58 -7.25 -16.90 -3.08
CA VAL A 58 -8.69 -16.62 -3.26
C VAL A 58 -9.46 -16.90 -1.97
N GLU A 59 -9.09 -17.96 -1.25
CA GLU A 59 -9.71 -18.36 0.01
C GLU A 59 -9.40 -17.34 1.11
N LEU A 60 -8.18 -16.82 1.16
CA LEU A 60 -7.79 -15.78 2.12
C LEU A 60 -8.60 -14.50 1.89
N VAL A 61 -8.70 -14.04 0.64
CA VAL A 61 -9.49 -12.85 0.28
C VAL A 61 -10.96 -13.06 0.61
N GLN A 62 -11.51 -14.25 0.33
CA GLN A 62 -12.90 -14.57 0.59
C GLN A 62 -13.20 -14.61 2.09
N LEU A 63 -12.33 -15.24 2.89
CA LEU A 63 -12.43 -15.27 4.36
C LEU A 63 -12.50 -13.85 4.94
N TRP A 64 -11.61 -12.97 4.47
CA TRP A 64 -11.59 -11.57 4.90
C TRP A 64 -12.86 -10.83 4.48
N LYS A 65 -13.34 -11.01 3.25
CA LYS A 65 -14.61 -10.41 2.82
C LYS A 65 -15.77 -10.87 3.70
N GLU A 66 -15.84 -12.14 4.02
CA GLU A 66 -16.87 -12.71 4.90
C GLU A 66 -16.80 -12.13 6.31
N GLN A 67 -15.60 -11.92 6.86
CA GLN A 67 -15.40 -11.29 8.17
C GLN A 67 -16.03 -9.89 8.26
N PHE A 68 -16.02 -9.13 7.15
CA PHE A 68 -16.66 -7.80 7.07
C PHE A 68 -18.06 -7.82 6.47
N GLY A 69 -18.68 -9.00 6.30
CA GLY A 69 -20.01 -9.14 5.70
C GLY A 69 -20.09 -8.70 4.23
N LEU A 70 -18.97 -8.69 3.51
CA LEU A 70 -18.89 -8.31 2.10
C LEU A 70 -19.20 -9.50 1.19
N THR A 71 -19.95 -9.24 0.12
CA THR A 71 -20.34 -10.25 -0.88
C THR A 71 -19.88 -9.86 -2.29
N GLY A 72 -19.55 -10.87 -3.10
CA GLY A 72 -19.17 -10.68 -4.51
C GLY A 72 -18.06 -9.65 -4.71
N ASN A 73 -18.37 -8.60 -5.48
CA ASN A 73 -17.42 -7.53 -5.83
C ASN A 73 -17.44 -6.33 -4.88
N GLN A 74 -18.09 -6.43 -3.72
CA GLN A 74 -18.06 -5.36 -2.74
C GLN A 74 -16.62 -5.09 -2.27
N GLU A 75 -16.30 -3.79 -2.15
CA GLU A 75 -15.01 -3.28 -1.73
C GLU A 75 -15.00 -3.01 -0.23
N LEU A 76 -13.85 -3.20 0.40
CA LEU A 76 -13.64 -2.90 1.81
C LEU A 76 -13.14 -1.48 1.95
N TYR A 77 -13.88 -0.64 2.67
CA TYR A 77 -13.52 0.76 2.89
C TYR A 77 -12.67 0.92 4.15
N ALA A 78 -11.76 1.89 4.13
CA ALA A 78 -10.92 2.19 5.28
C ALA A 78 -11.74 2.60 6.53
N GLU A 79 -12.92 3.20 6.33
CA GLU A 79 -13.84 3.54 7.43
C GLU A 79 -14.33 2.29 8.18
N THR A 80 -14.60 1.19 7.48
CA THR A 80 -15.00 -0.08 8.10
C THR A 80 -13.88 -0.61 9.01
N ILE A 81 -12.64 -0.63 8.51
CA ILE A 81 -11.47 -1.04 9.30
C ILE A 81 -11.26 -0.13 10.51
N TYR A 82 -11.41 1.18 10.32
CA TYR A 82 -11.27 2.16 11.40
C TYR A 82 -12.29 1.90 12.51
N ASN A 83 -13.56 1.70 12.16
CA ASN A 83 -14.64 1.45 13.13
C ASN A 83 -14.42 0.15 13.91
N GLU A 84 -13.95 -0.91 13.26
CA GLU A 84 -13.58 -2.15 13.95
C GLU A 84 -12.40 -1.94 14.90
N MET A 85 -11.36 -1.23 14.46
CA MET A 85 -10.16 -0.97 15.25
C MET A 85 -10.46 -0.15 16.52
N ILE A 86 -11.33 0.86 16.45
CA ILE A 86 -11.71 1.67 17.63
C ILE A 86 -12.64 0.94 18.61
N ALA A 87 -13.32 -0.13 18.16
CA ALA A 87 -14.17 -0.96 19.01
C ALA A 87 -13.36 -1.99 19.81
N MET A 88 -12.10 -2.24 19.43
CA MET A 88 -11.21 -3.17 20.12
C MET A 88 -10.76 -2.62 21.46
N THR A 89 -10.61 -3.52 22.44
CA THR A 89 -10.24 -3.17 23.82
C THR A 89 -8.78 -3.49 24.16
N ASP A 90 -8.09 -4.23 23.29
CA ASP A 90 -6.68 -4.55 23.42
C ASP A 90 -5.92 -4.36 22.10
N GLY A 91 -4.59 -4.34 22.19
CA GLY A 91 -3.67 -4.25 21.05
C GLY A 91 -3.25 -5.62 20.52
N GLY A 92 -4.16 -6.60 20.51
CA GLY A 92 -3.93 -7.95 20.00
C GLY A 92 -3.61 -8.00 18.51
N ASP A 93 -3.56 -9.21 17.97
CA ASP A 93 -3.12 -9.40 16.59
C ASP A 93 -4.10 -8.82 15.56
N ASP A 94 -5.40 -8.94 15.82
CA ASP A 94 -6.46 -8.33 14.99
C ASP A 94 -6.30 -6.80 14.90
N PHE A 95 -5.99 -6.15 16.03
CA PHE A 95 -5.75 -4.70 16.05
C PHE A 95 -4.56 -4.33 15.16
N LYS A 96 -3.45 -5.06 15.25
CA LYS A 96 -2.25 -4.79 14.46
C LYS A 96 -2.52 -4.99 12.97
N TRP A 97 -3.29 -6.02 12.59
CA TRP A 97 -3.70 -6.23 11.20
C TRP A 97 -4.49 -5.05 10.67
N PHE A 98 -5.52 -4.64 11.40
CA PHE A 98 -6.39 -3.53 11.02
C PHE A 98 -5.63 -2.20 10.96
N PHE A 99 -4.75 -1.98 11.93
CA PHE A 99 -3.89 -0.80 11.95
C PHE A 99 -3.01 -0.72 10.70
N VAL A 100 -2.34 -1.80 10.30
CA VAL A 100 -1.48 -1.81 9.11
C VAL A 100 -2.31 -1.61 7.84
N LEU A 101 -3.43 -2.33 7.68
CA LEU A 101 -4.30 -2.17 6.51
C LEU A 101 -4.86 -0.73 6.41
N TYR A 102 -5.25 -0.14 7.54
CA TYR A 102 -5.72 1.24 7.58
C TYR A 102 -4.62 2.24 7.25
N ALA A 103 -3.45 2.14 7.90
CA ALA A 103 -2.33 3.06 7.71
C ALA A 103 -1.83 3.05 6.26
N PHE A 104 -1.72 1.87 5.64
CA PHE A 104 -1.32 1.77 4.24
C PHE A 104 -2.44 2.19 3.29
N GLY A 105 -3.70 1.81 3.56
CA GLY A 105 -4.83 2.16 2.70
C GLY A 105 -5.18 3.66 2.69
N THR A 106 -4.74 4.42 3.69
CA THR A 106 -5.12 5.84 3.84
C THR A 106 -3.95 6.82 3.85
N LEU A 107 -2.78 6.45 4.37
CA LEU A 107 -1.67 7.38 4.59
C LEU A 107 -0.45 7.05 3.74
N LEU A 108 -0.01 5.79 3.75
CA LEU A 108 1.31 5.41 3.22
C LEU A 108 1.27 4.94 1.76
N ALA A 109 0.18 4.31 1.34
CA ALA A 109 -0.03 3.85 -0.03
C ALA A 109 -1.52 3.95 -0.40
N PRO A 110 -2.10 5.16 -0.32
CA PRO A 110 -3.54 5.34 -0.41
C PRO A 110 -4.09 4.85 -1.75
N THR A 111 -5.24 4.18 -1.70
CA THR A 111 -5.97 3.76 -2.89
C THR A 111 -6.98 4.83 -3.33
N PRO A 112 -7.41 4.82 -4.59
CA PRO A 112 -8.56 5.62 -5.01
C PRO A 112 -9.79 5.31 -4.14
N HIS A 113 -10.57 6.34 -3.80
CA HIS A 113 -11.84 6.19 -3.05
C HIS A 113 -11.73 5.64 -1.62
N ASN A 114 -10.56 5.73 -0.97
CA ASN A 114 -10.34 5.33 0.43
C ASN A 114 -10.65 3.84 0.70
N MET A 115 -10.31 2.98 -0.25
CA MET A 115 -10.47 1.54 -0.10
C MET A 115 -9.23 0.90 0.54
N VAL A 116 -9.43 -0.24 1.18
CA VAL A 116 -8.31 -1.06 1.67
C VAL A 116 -7.67 -1.80 0.50
N ASP A 117 -6.34 -1.77 0.44
CA ASP A 117 -5.60 -2.60 -0.51
C ASP A 117 -5.59 -4.07 -0.05
N LEU A 118 -6.52 -4.88 -0.58
CA LEU A 118 -6.59 -6.32 -0.29
C LEU A 118 -5.35 -7.10 -0.79
N HIS A 119 -4.45 -6.47 -1.55
CA HIS A 119 -3.15 -7.07 -1.85
C HIS A 119 -2.24 -7.18 -0.62
N LEU A 120 -2.54 -6.48 0.48
CA LEU A 120 -1.76 -6.55 1.71
C LEU A 120 -2.16 -7.67 2.66
N LEU A 121 -3.23 -8.43 2.38
CA LEU A 121 -3.74 -9.43 3.32
C LEU A 121 -2.68 -10.47 3.73
N LYS A 122 -1.87 -10.97 2.78
CA LYS A 122 -0.77 -11.89 3.10
C LYS A 122 0.35 -11.24 3.90
N ALA A 123 0.60 -9.95 3.69
CA ALA A 123 1.65 -9.22 4.40
C ALA A 123 1.32 -9.05 5.88
N VAL A 124 0.03 -8.93 6.20
CA VAL A 124 -0.44 -8.76 7.58
C VAL A 124 -0.76 -10.08 8.27
N GLN A 125 -1.07 -11.15 7.54
CA GLN A 125 -1.54 -12.43 8.09
C GLN A 125 -0.69 -12.97 9.25
N ASN A 126 0.64 -12.85 9.18
CA ASN A 126 1.53 -13.17 10.29
C ASN A 126 2.05 -11.87 10.92
N VAL A 127 1.53 -11.52 12.11
CA VAL A 127 1.92 -10.29 12.84
C VAL A 127 3.42 -10.22 13.09
N GLU A 128 4.04 -11.34 13.45
CA GLU A 128 5.46 -11.38 13.79
C GLU A 128 6.33 -11.02 12.59
N GLU A 129 5.86 -11.32 11.38
CA GLU A 129 6.55 -11.01 10.12
C GLU A 129 6.30 -9.58 9.63
N ILE A 130 5.30 -8.85 10.17
CA ILE A 130 5.03 -7.46 9.74
C ILE A 130 6.28 -6.62 9.92
N ARG A 131 6.91 -6.65 11.09
CA ARG A 131 8.10 -5.82 11.38
C ARG A 131 9.34 -6.19 10.56
N GLU A 132 9.33 -7.36 9.95
CA GLU A 132 10.48 -7.90 9.24
C GLU A 132 10.43 -7.58 7.73
N GLN A 133 9.31 -7.05 7.20
CA GLN A 133 9.11 -6.81 5.77
C GLN A 133 9.61 -5.42 5.32
N ASP A 134 9.98 -5.30 4.05
CA ASP A 134 10.46 -4.08 3.40
C ASP A 134 9.32 -3.12 3.05
N TRP A 135 8.70 -2.54 4.08
CA TRP A 135 7.62 -1.58 3.91
C TRP A 135 8.07 -0.29 3.23
N CYS A 136 9.32 0.10 3.43
CA CYS A 136 9.90 1.27 2.79
C CYS A 136 9.92 1.15 1.27
N ASP A 137 10.41 0.03 0.74
CA ASP A 137 10.41 -0.22 -0.70
C ASP A 137 8.98 -0.34 -1.27
N TYR A 138 8.05 -0.92 -0.50
CA TYR A 138 6.65 -1.02 -0.90
C TYR A 138 6.00 0.36 -1.09
N VAL A 139 6.22 1.31 -0.17
CA VAL A 139 5.72 2.69 -0.30
C VAL A 139 6.26 3.35 -1.57
N LEU A 140 7.56 3.21 -1.87
CA LEU A 140 8.16 3.77 -3.07
C LEU A 140 7.60 3.15 -4.35
N LEU A 141 7.39 1.84 -4.36
CA LEU A 141 6.78 1.14 -5.48
C LEU A 141 5.36 1.68 -5.74
N LYS A 142 4.57 1.89 -4.68
CA LYS A 142 3.21 2.43 -4.79
C LYS A 142 3.18 3.88 -5.26
N LEU A 143 4.13 4.70 -4.84
CA LEU A 143 4.31 6.06 -5.36
C LEU A 143 4.56 6.04 -6.88
N GLY A 144 5.45 5.17 -7.36
CA GLY A 144 5.72 5.00 -8.79
C GLY A 144 4.47 4.61 -9.57
N VAL A 145 3.75 3.58 -9.12
CA VAL A 145 2.50 3.11 -9.74
C VAL A 145 1.43 4.22 -9.78
N ALA A 146 1.28 5.00 -8.71
CA ALA A 146 0.31 6.08 -8.65
C ALA A 146 0.62 7.19 -9.66
N ILE A 147 1.90 7.54 -9.80
CA ILE A 147 2.36 8.56 -10.77
C ILE A 147 2.12 8.08 -12.20
N ASP A 148 2.48 6.84 -12.53
CA ASP A 148 2.23 6.26 -13.84
C ASP A 148 0.73 6.24 -14.20
N TYR A 149 -0.11 5.86 -13.24
CA TYR A 149 -1.57 5.86 -13.41
C TYR A 149 -2.12 7.27 -13.70
N TRP A 150 -1.64 8.28 -12.97
CA TRP A 150 -2.04 9.67 -13.18
C TRP A 150 -1.55 10.23 -14.51
N ILE A 151 -0.32 9.94 -14.91
CA ILE A 151 0.21 10.33 -16.24
C ILE A 151 -0.68 9.75 -17.34
N CYS A 152 -0.98 8.45 -17.28
CA CYS A 152 -1.84 7.80 -18.27
C CYS A 152 -3.25 8.42 -18.31
N SER A 153 -3.83 8.69 -17.13
CA SER A 153 -5.17 9.28 -17.02
C SER A 153 -5.23 10.72 -17.56
N CYS A 154 -4.19 11.52 -17.35
CA CYS A 154 -4.08 12.89 -17.87
C CYS A 154 -3.85 12.93 -19.39
N ILE A 155 -3.17 11.92 -19.97
CA ILE A 155 -2.97 11.82 -21.43
C ILE A 155 -4.29 11.51 -22.14
N ILE A 156 -5.16 10.68 -21.55
CA ILE A 156 -6.45 10.29 -22.15
C ILE A 156 -7.48 11.45 -22.18
N GLN A 157 -7.26 12.51 -21.40
CA GLN A 157 -8.14 13.67 -21.32
C GLN A 157 -7.76 14.84 -22.24
N LYS A 158 -6.73 14.68 -23.09
CA LYS A 158 -6.32 15.67 -24.12
C LYS A 158 -6.67 15.18 -25.52
#